data_AF-A0A959Y9J5-F1
#
_entry.id   AF-A0A959Y9J5-F1
#
_cell.length_a   1.000
_cell.length_b   1.000
_cell.length_c   1.000
_cell.angle_alpha   90.00
_cell.angle_beta   90.00
_cell.angle_gamma   90.00
#
_symmetry.space_group_name_H-M   'P 1'
#
loop_
_entity.id
_entity.type
_entity.pdbx_description
1 polymer ?
#
loop_
_entity_poly.entity_id
_entity_poly.type
_entity_poly.pdbx_seq_one_letter_code
_entity_poly.pdbx_strand_id
1 'polypeptide(L)'
;KPFASTSYYSCNVFFRSPDGGMHVVTLPSREPIVVKAPNPEDFKNIDAILSAVGRLRCDMYDNALLPIALVNKLVSLSNHPSSVLLQRFATGALG
;
A
#
# COMPACT_ATOMS: atom_id res chain seq x y z
N LYS A 1 22.51 19.29 21.71
CA LYS A 1 22.39 18.26 20.65
C LYS A 1 20.91 17.89 20.52
N PRO A 2 20.32 17.85 19.31
CA PRO A 2 18.94 17.39 19.14
C PRO A 2 18.82 15.93 19.58
N PHE A 3 17.80 15.61 20.36
CA PHE A 3 17.46 14.23 20.71
C PHE A 3 16.94 13.51 19.46
N ALA A 4 17.24 12.23 19.28
CA ALA A 4 16.75 11.38 18.17
C ALA A 4 17.22 11.78 16.75
N SER A 5 18.38 12.43 16.62
CA SER A 5 18.94 12.82 15.32
C SER A 5 19.19 11.66 14.34
N THR A 6 19.26 10.42 14.85
CA THR A 6 19.43 9.20 14.06
C THR A 6 18.15 8.35 13.98
N SER A 7 17.04 8.75 14.60
CA SER A 7 15.84 7.88 14.65
C SER A 7 14.96 7.95 13.41
N TYR A 8 15.17 8.94 12.53
CA TYR A 8 14.47 9.07 11.27
C TYR A 8 15.35 8.58 10.11
N TYR A 9 15.25 7.28 9.80
CA TYR A 9 15.94 6.62 8.68
C TYR A 9 15.10 6.61 7.40
N SER A 10 14.21 7.58 7.18
CA SER A 10 13.33 7.56 6.01
C SER A 10 13.08 8.94 5.43
N CYS A 11 12.89 8.98 4.11
CA CYS A 11 12.56 10.17 3.34
C CYS A 11 11.29 9.92 2.54
N ASN A 12 10.36 10.88 2.55
CA ASN A 12 9.19 10.83 1.71
C ASN A 12 9.56 11.38 0.33
N VAL A 13 9.31 10.58 -0.71
CA VAL A 13 9.57 10.93 -2.10
C VAL A 13 8.26 11.02 -2.84
N PHE A 14 8.07 12.13 -3.55
CA PHE A 14 6.98 12.29 -4.50
C PHE A 14 7.38 11.63 -5.81
N PHE A 15 6.65 10.59 -6.18
CA PHE A 15 6.88 9.83 -7.39
C PHE A 15 5.69 9.99 -8.33
N ARG A 16 5.97 10.39 -9.57
CA ARG A 16 5.00 10.36 -10.66
C ARG A 16 5.23 9.11 -11.48
N SER A 17 4.26 8.22 -11.50
CA SER A 17 4.32 6.99 -12.28
C SER A 17 4.14 7.28 -13.78
N PRO A 18 4.61 6.40 -14.68
CA PRO A 18 4.50 6.59 -16.14
C PRO A 18 3.05 6.70 -16.64
N ASP A 19 2.11 6.07 -15.95
CA ASP A 19 0.66 6.14 -16.15
C ASP A 19 0.03 7.45 -15.65
N GLY A 20 0.85 8.35 -15.08
CA GLY A 20 0.43 9.69 -14.66
C GLY A 20 -0.03 9.80 -13.21
N GLY A 21 -0.04 8.71 -12.46
CA GLY A 21 -0.38 8.67 -11.04
C GLY A 21 0.66 9.37 -10.17
N MET A 22 0.22 10.12 -9.16
CA MET A 22 1.08 10.68 -8.12
C MET A 22 1.06 9.79 -6.88
N HIS A 23 2.26 9.53 -6.34
CA HIS A 23 2.50 8.66 -5.21
C HIS A 23 3.42 9.34 -4.20
N VAL A 24 3.15 9.12 -2.91
CA VAL A 24 4.07 9.47 -1.83
C VAL A 24 4.64 8.16 -1.30
N VAL A 25 5.94 7.97 -1.46
CA VAL A 25 6.64 6.75 -1.05
C VAL A 25 7.65 7.08 0.03
N THR A 26 7.54 6.43 1.18
CA THR A 26 8.54 6.53 2.25
C THR A 26 9.66 5.54 1.97
N LEU A 27 10.83 6.05 1.59
CA LEU A 27 12.01 5.26 1.29
C LEU A 27 13.00 5.30 2.46
N PRO A 28 13.65 4.17 2.81
CA PRO A 28 14.71 4.17 3.79
C PRO A 28 15.94 4.92 3.26
N SER A 29 16.49 5.83 4.06
CA SER A 29 17.73 6.56 3.76
C SER A 29 18.84 6.13 4.72
N ARG A 30 20.08 6.06 4.22
CA ARG A 30 21.24 5.67 5.04
C ARG A 30 21.59 6.72 6.09
N GLU A 31 21.41 7.99 5.74
CA GLU A 31 21.77 9.11 6.59
C GLU A 31 20.61 10.10 6.72
N PRO A 32 20.48 10.77 7.88
CA PRO A 32 19.48 11.82 8.07
C PRO A 32 19.69 13.03 7.16
N ILE A 33 20.92 13.26 6.67
CA ILE A 33 21.25 14.41 5.81
C ILE A 33 20.62 14.30 4.42
N VAL A 34 20.30 13.08 3.98
CA VAL A 34 19.66 12.79 2.69
C VAL A 34 18.32 13.52 2.55
N VAL A 35 17.61 13.78 3.66
CA VAL A 35 16.35 14.54 3.63
C VAL A 35 16.56 15.99 3.18
N LYS A 36 17.74 16.57 3.40
CA LYS A 36 18.06 17.97 3.03
C LYS A 36 18.52 18.11 1.59
N ALA A 37 19.21 17.10 1.06
CA ALA A 37 19.73 17.07 -0.29
C ALA A 37 19.67 15.64 -0.84
N PRO A 38 18.48 15.19 -1.29
CA PRO A 38 18.28 13.82 -1.73
C PRO A 38 18.96 13.57 -3.08
N ASN A 39 19.80 12.54 -3.16
CA ASN A 39 20.34 12.01 -4.41
C ASN A 39 19.78 10.58 -4.61
N PRO A 40 19.38 10.17 -5.83
CA PRO A 40 18.95 8.80 -6.11
C PRO A 40 19.87 7.71 -5.56
N GLU A 41 21.19 7.93 -5.52
CA GLU A 41 22.19 6.99 -5.00
C GLU A 41 22.10 6.75 -3.49
N ASP A 42 21.47 7.67 -2.75
CA ASP A 42 21.29 7.55 -1.30
C ASP A 42 20.24 6.49 -0.91
N PHE A 43 19.40 6.11 -1.89
CA PHE A 43 18.29 5.18 -1.73
C PHE A 43 18.63 3.82 -2.34
N LYS A 44 18.59 2.78 -1.52
CA LYS A 44 18.84 1.42 -2.01
C LYS A 44 17.65 0.96 -2.86
N ASN A 45 17.93 0.51 -4.08
CA ASN A 45 16.95 -0.09 -5.01
C ASN A 45 15.77 0.85 -5.36
N ILE A 46 16.00 2.16 -5.43
CA ILE A 46 14.94 3.15 -5.67
C ILE A 46 14.09 2.82 -6.91
N ASP A 47 14.72 2.50 -8.05
CA ASP A 47 14.01 2.20 -9.30
C ASP A 47 13.10 0.98 -9.18
N ALA A 48 13.57 -0.07 -8.50
CA ALA A 48 12.79 -1.28 -8.28
C ALA A 48 11.59 -1.01 -7.36
N ILE A 49 11.78 -0.22 -6.31
CA ILE A 49 10.70 0.15 -5.38
C ILE A 49 9.65 0.99 -6.11
N LEU A 50 10.07 2.05 -6.82
CA LEU A 50 9.14 2.93 -7.53
C LEU A 50 8.39 2.20 -8.66
N SER A 51 9.07 1.33 -9.40
CA SER A 51 8.45 0.47 -10.41
C SER A 51 7.43 -0.50 -9.81
N ALA A 52 7.75 -1.12 -8.66
CA ALA A 52 6.83 -1.99 -7.95
C ALA A 52 5.60 -1.23 -7.44
N VAL A 53 5.80 -0.04 -6.84
CA VAL A 53 4.69 0.81 -6.36
C VAL A 53 3.78 1.22 -7.51
N GLY A 54 4.35 1.64 -8.65
CA GLY A 54 3.56 1.98 -9.85
C GLY A 54 2.74 0.79 -10.38
N ARG A 55 3.33 -0.40 -10.45
CA ARG A 55 2.64 -1.62 -10.93
C ARG A 55 1.61 -2.19 -9.95
N LEU A 56 1.83 -2.01 -8.65
CA LEU A 56 0.95 -2.53 -7.60
C LEU A 56 -0.23 -1.59 -7.32
N ARG A 57 -0.21 -0.34 -7.79
CA ARG A 57 -1.38 0.54 -7.73
C ARG A 57 -2.55 -0.15 -8.43
N CYS A 58 -3.71 -0.12 -7.78
CA CYS A 58 -4.92 -0.69 -8.33
C CYS A 58 -6.04 0.36 -8.28
N ASP A 59 -6.59 0.73 -9.43
CA ASP A 59 -7.71 1.69 -9.50
C ASP A 59 -9.06 1.07 -9.09
N MET A 60 -9.08 -0.21 -8.69
CA MET A 60 -10.29 -0.91 -8.24
C MET A 60 -10.81 -0.36 -6.90
N TYR A 61 -9.95 0.27 -6.09
CA TYR A 61 -10.31 0.91 -4.82
C TYR A 61 -9.42 2.13 -4.58
N ASP A 62 -9.99 3.18 -3.96
CA ASP A 62 -9.24 4.39 -3.60
C ASP A 62 -8.01 4.06 -2.75
N ASN A 63 -6.84 4.51 -3.20
CA ASN A 63 -5.54 4.32 -2.53
C ASN A 63 -5.18 2.86 -2.22
N ALA A 64 -5.69 1.88 -2.97
CA ALA A 64 -5.38 0.48 -2.73
C ALA A 64 -4.21 -0.02 -3.58
N LEU A 65 -3.37 -0.82 -2.93
CA LEU A 65 -2.44 -1.71 -3.63
C LEU A 65 -3.15 -3.03 -3.98
N LEU A 66 -2.75 -3.67 -5.07
CA LEU A 66 -3.28 -4.93 -5.58
C LEU A 66 -3.52 -6.00 -4.48
N PRO A 67 -2.61 -6.22 -3.52
CA PRO A 67 -2.82 -7.22 -2.46
C PRO A 67 -3.99 -6.87 -1.54
N ILE A 68 -4.17 -5.57 -1.23
CA ILE A 68 -5.26 -5.08 -0.38
C ILE A 68 -6.60 -5.21 -1.12
N ALA A 69 -6.63 -4.86 -2.40
CA ALA A 69 -7.81 -5.02 -3.24
C ALA A 69 -8.26 -6.49 -3.33
N LEU A 70 -7.30 -7.42 -3.47
CA LEU A 70 -7.56 -8.86 -3.52
C LEU A 70 -8.14 -9.39 -2.20
N VAL A 71 -7.54 -9.02 -1.06
CA VAL A 71 -8.04 -9.43 0.26
C VAL A 71 -9.46 -8.89 0.51
N ASN A 72 -9.70 -7.61 0.21
CA ASN A 72 -11.02 -7.01 0.36
C ASN A 72 -12.07 -7.75 -0.49
N LYS A 73 -11.72 -8.09 -1.73
CA LYS A 73 -12.61 -8.84 -2.62
C LYS A 73 -12.90 -10.26 -2.11
N LEU A 74 -11.92 -10.96 -1.53
CA LEU A 74 -12.11 -12.28 -0.92
C LEU A 74 -13.02 -12.24 0.32
N VAL A 75 -12.88 -11.21 1.15
CA VAL A 75 -13.76 -11.00 2.32
C VAL A 75 -15.19 -10.69 1.86
N SER A 76 -15.37 -9.80 0.88
CA SER A 76 -16.68 -9.51 0.30
C SER A 76 -17.32 -10.76 -0.33
N LEU A 77 -16.53 -11.59 -1.01
CA LEU A 77 -17.01 -12.85 -1.59
C LEU A 77 -17.42 -13.86 -0.51
N SER A 78 -16.71 -13.96 0.61
CA SER A 78 -17.03 -14.91 1.69
C SER A 78 -18.33 -14.57 2.43
N ASN A 79 -18.72 -13.29 2.44
CA ASN A 79 -19.98 -12.85 3.06
C ASN A 79 -21.22 -13.28 2.26
N HIS A 80 -21.13 -13.39 0.93
CA HIS A 80 -22.28 -13.69 0.07
C HIS A 80 -22.81 -15.14 0.20
N PRO A 81 -21.97 -16.19 0.22
CA PRO A 81 -22.39 -17.57 0.50
C PRO A 81 -22.87 -17.73 1.93
N SER A 82 -22.21 -17.07 2.89
CA SER A 82 -22.56 -17.17 4.31
C SER A 82 -23.95 -16.62 4.59
N SER A 83 -24.34 -15.49 3.98
CA SER A 83 -25.69 -14.95 4.12
C SER A 83 -26.75 -15.85 3.48
N VAL A 84 -26.45 -16.45 2.32
CA VAL A 84 -27.36 -17.42 1.66
C VAL A 84 -27.51 -18.69 2.49
N LEU A 85 -26.42 -19.17 3.10
CA LEU A 85 -26.44 -20.35 3.96
C LEU A 85 -27.24 -20.07 5.24
N LEU A 86 -27.01 -18.92 5.91
CA LEU A 86 -27.79 -18.49 7.07
C LEU A 86 -29.28 -18.37 6.72
N GLN A 87 -29.58 -17.78 5.56
CA GLN A 87 -30.95 -17.61 5.09
C GLN A 87 -31.64 -18.96 4.88
N ARG A 88 -30.94 -19.95 4.31
CA ARG A 88 -31.46 -21.33 4.14
C ARG A 88 -31.67 -22.06 5.46
N PHE A 89 -30.79 -21.87 6.45
CA PHE A 89 -31.00 -22.44 7.79
C PHE A 89 -32.16 -21.78 8.53
N ALA A 90 -32.31 -20.46 8.40
CA ALA A 90 -33.41 -19.72 9.03
C ALA A 90 -34.78 -20.08 8.43
N THR A 91 -34.89 -20.28 7.11
CA THR A 91 -36.15 -20.75 6.49
C THR A 91 -36.43 -22.23 6.71
N GLY A 92 -35.40 -23.07 6.85
CA GLY A 92 -35.57 -24.49 7.19
C GLY A 92 -35.97 -24.78 8.64
N ALA A 93 -35.69 -23.85 9.58
CA ALA A 93 -36.04 -23.99 10.99
C ALA A 93 -37.45 -23.46 11.34
N LEU A 94 -38.13 -22.80 10.41
CA LEU A 94 -39.50 -22.26 10.54
C LEU A 94 -40.57 -23.14 9.84
N GLY A 95 -40.20 -24.36 9.40
CA GLY A 95 -41.09 -25.35 8.78
C GLY A 95 -41.34 -26.55 9.66
#